data_AF-A0A2P5N2N3-F1
#
_entry.id   AF-A0A2P5N2N3-F1
#
_cell.length_a   1.000
_cell.length_b   1.000
_cell.length_c   1.000
_cell.angle_alpha   90.00
_cell.angle_beta   90.00
_cell.angle_gamma   90.00
#
_symmetry.space_group_name_H-M   'P 1'
#
loop_
_entity.id
_entity.type
_entity.pdbx_description
1 polymer ?
#
loop_
_entity_poly.entity_id
_entity_poly.type
_entity_poly.pdbx_seq_one_letter_code
_entity_poly.pdbx_strand_id
1 'polypeptide(L)'
;MKSALTTKPLALIQTAAAILFSAQALAFENSGELDGVYIVREGSAQSQEIGALTSPDPQDFEQIGTYQVFLTRKNWDELPTLERSRIRKNVFATGAFRGQVASVSVTADAAFPIMLLTHTLGTRDRTGVIITQNDALLPNTIGVQVCDPTRNLVVLTGREQMNPAQGFGAFENLAGGRFLLELTANQCTLENDIRFIPRLSFICFGNSQACPQ
;
A
#
# COMPACT_ATOMS: atom_id res chain seq x y z
N MET A 1 41.82 -58.34 63.03
CA MET A 1 42.29 -56.94 62.81
C MET A 1 42.08 -56.66 61.33
N LYS A 2 40.94 -56.06 60.94
CA LYS A 2 40.64 -54.63 60.74
C LYS A 2 41.39 -53.99 59.55
N SER A 3 40.58 -53.37 58.68
CA SER A 3 40.86 -52.35 57.64
C SER A 3 41.44 -52.80 56.30
N ALA A 4 41.04 -52.26 55.16
CA ALA A 4 39.87 -51.45 54.77
C ALA A 4 39.88 -51.38 53.23
N LEU A 5 38.76 -51.73 52.58
CA LEU A 5 38.54 -51.40 51.17
C LEU A 5 38.40 -49.87 51.04
N THR A 6 39.19 -49.26 50.17
CA THR A 6 38.99 -47.88 49.72
C THR A 6 38.51 -47.91 48.28
N THR A 7 37.19 -47.85 48.11
CA THR A 7 36.53 -47.61 46.83
C THR A 7 36.59 -46.12 46.49
N LYS A 8 37.15 -45.77 45.33
CA LYS A 8 37.02 -44.43 44.76
C LYS A 8 35.64 -44.30 44.11
N PRO A 9 34.91 -43.18 44.31
CA PRO A 9 33.63 -42.99 43.64
C PRO A 9 33.86 -42.63 42.16
N LEU A 10 33.15 -43.32 41.26
CA LEU A 10 32.95 -42.87 39.89
C LEU A 10 32.09 -41.60 39.95
N ALA A 11 32.62 -40.50 39.40
CA ALA A 11 31.86 -39.29 39.17
C ALA A 11 30.77 -39.58 38.12
N LEU A 12 29.52 -39.56 38.58
CA LEU A 12 28.34 -39.64 37.74
C LEU A 12 28.22 -38.31 36.98
N ILE A 13 28.69 -38.27 35.73
CA ILE A 13 28.46 -37.13 34.85
C ILE A 13 26.99 -37.19 34.42
N GLN A 14 26.12 -36.46 35.15
CA GLN A 14 24.78 -36.14 34.70
C GLN A 14 24.88 -35.26 33.45
N THR A 15 24.85 -35.87 32.27
CA THR A 15 24.55 -35.16 31.03
C THR A 15 23.10 -34.71 31.09
N ALA A 16 22.89 -33.45 31.51
CA ALA A 16 21.64 -32.75 31.36
C ALA A 16 21.34 -32.65 29.85
N ALA A 17 20.41 -33.47 29.36
CA ALA A 17 19.84 -33.31 28.04
C ALA A 17 19.09 -31.98 28.02
N ALA A 18 19.74 -30.93 27.54
CA ALA A 18 19.09 -29.69 27.21
C ALA A 18 18.13 -29.96 26.04
N ILE A 19 16.86 -30.17 26.36
CA ILE A 19 15.78 -30.13 25.38
C ILE A 19 15.76 -28.69 24.89
N LEU A 20 16.48 -28.44 23.81
CA LEU A 20 16.32 -27.27 22.96
C LEU A 20 14.91 -27.38 22.38
N PHE A 21 13.91 -26.91 23.14
CA PHE A 21 12.69 -26.38 22.57
C PHE A 21 13.15 -25.18 21.73
N SER A 22 13.51 -25.46 20.48
CA SER A 22 13.47 -24.47 19.42
C SER A 22 12.03 -23.98 19.39
N ALA A 23 11.77 -22.92 20.15
CA ALA A 23 10.63 -22.06 19.95
C ALA A 23 10.72 -21.64 18.49
N GLN A 24 9.97 -22.33 17.62
CA GLN A 24 9.62 -21.79 16.33
C GLN A 24 8.78 -20.57 16.68
N ALA A 25 9.48 -19.44 16.87
CA ALA A 25 8.88 -18.13 16.95
C ALA A 25 7.95 -18.07 15.75
N LEU A 26 6.66 -17.94 16.05
CA LEU A 26 5.59 -17.91 15.08
C LEU A 26 5.91 -16.84 14.06
N ALA A 27 6.49 -17.26 12.94
CA ALA A 27 6.40 -16.57 11.68
C ALA A 27 4.92 -16.63 11.27
N PHE A 28 4.06 -15.86 11.95
CA PHE A 28 2.90 -15.25 11.32
C PHE A 28 3.44 -14.22 10.32
N GLU A 29 4.20 -14.71 9.35
CA GLU A 29 4.49 -14.00 8.13
C GLU A 29 3.15 -13.72 7.44
N ASN A 30 3.17 -12.78 6.51
CA ASN A 30 2.12 -12.52 5.54
C ASN A 30 1.78 -13.79 4.74
N SER A 31 1.21 -14.81 5.37
CA SER A 31 0.89 -16.11 4.79
C SER A 31 -0.59 -16.16 4.43
N GLY A 32 -0.92 -17.07 3.52
CA GLY A 32 -2.28 -17.20 3.01
C GLY A 32 -2.53 -16.33 1.78
N GLU A 33 -3.61 -16.67 1.11
CA GLU A 33 -4.02 -16.14 -0.17
C GLU A 33 -4.74 -14.79 0.00
N LEU A 34 -4.58 -13.91 -0.99
CA LEU A 34 -5.39 -12.72 -1.11
C LEU A 34 -6.69 -13.08 -1.80
N ASP A 35 -7.80 -13.09 -1.05
CA ASP A 35 -9.12 -13.38 -1.57
C ASP A 35 -10.19 -12.52 -0.88
N GLY A 36 -11.11 -11.97 -1.67
CA GLY A 36 -12.21 -11.12 -1.27
C GLY A 36 -11.86 -9.63 -1.13
N VAL A 37 -12.70 -8.89 -0.41
CA VAL A 37 -12.60 -7.43 -0.30
C VAL A 37 -11.76 -7.03 0.91
N TYR A 38 -10.76 -6.20 0.70
CA TYR A 38 -9.91 -5.60 1.71
C TYR A 38 -10.13 -4.09 1.77
N ILE A 39 -10.33 -3.56 2.97
CA ILE A 39 -10.61 -2.14 3.20
C ILE A 39 -9.35 -1.47 3.73
N VAL A 40 -9.04 -0.28 3.21
CA VAL A 40 -7.97 0.55 3.78
C VAL A 40 -8.37 1.00 5.18
N ARG A 41 -7.50 0.69 6.14
CA ARG A 41 -7.58 1.20 7.51
C ARG A 41 -6.76 2.46 7.65
N GLU A 42 -5.55 2.43 7.13
CA GLU A 42 -4.57 3.50 7.22
C GLU A 42 -3.71 3.48 5.96
N GLY A 43 -3.22 4.65 5.55
CA GLY A 43 -2.27 4.73 4.45
C GLY A 43 -1.84 6.16 4.19
N SER A 44 -0.62 6.30 3.71
CA SER A 44 -0.04 7.58 3.32
C SER A 44 0.88 7.38 2.11
N ALA A 45 1.07 8.43 1.34
CA ALA A 45 2.05 8.48 0.27
C ALA A 45 2.76 9.84 0.27
N GLN A 46 3.99 9.83 -0.21
CA GLN A 46 4.78 11.02 -0.46
C GLN A 46 5.16 10.99 -1.93
N SER A 47 4.98 12.11 -2.63
CA SER A 47 5.38 12.20 -4.03
C SER A 47 6.05 13.51 -4.37
N GLN A 48 6.64 13.51 -5.55
CA GLN A 48 7.13 14.68 -6.25
C GLN A 48 6.59 14.68 -7.68
N GLU A 49 6.27 15.87 -8.16
CA GLU A 49 5.90 16.09 -9.56
C GLU A 49 7.15 16.38 -10.38
N ILE A 50 7.25 15.74 -11.54
CA ILE A 50 8.30 15.92 -12.54
C ILE A 50 7.62 16.48 -13.79
N GLY A 51 8.17 17.57 -14.32
CA GLY A 51 7.59 18.27 -15.47
C GLY A 51 6.63 19.39 -15.05
N ALA A 52 6.07 20.09 -16.04
CA ALA A 52 5.14 21.19 -15.80
C ALA A 52 3.78 20.87 -16.44
N LEU A 53 2.70 21.02 -15.67
CA LEU A 53 1.32 20.91 -16.16
C LEU A 53 1.00 21.89 -17.30
N THR A 54 1.80 22.93 -17.45
CA THR A 54 1.70 23.93 -18.53
C THR A 54 2.42 23.51 -19.82
N SER A 55 3.05 22.32 -19.85
CA SER A 55 3.62 21.78 -21.10
C SER A 55 2.51 21.58 -22.13
N PRO A 56 2.74 21.88 -23.42
CA PRO A 56 1.79 21.57 -24.48
C PRO A 56 1.51 20.07 -24.62
N ASP A 57 2.41 19.22 -24.11
CA ASP A 57 2.19 17.78 -23.97
C ASP A 57 1.96 17.42 -22.49
N PRO A 58 0.71 17.11 -22.08
CA PRO A 58 0.42 16.72 -20.70
C PRO A 58 1.08 15.39 -20.31
N GLN A 59 1.61 14.61 -21.26
CA GLN A 59 2.35 13.37 -20.96
C GLN A 59 3.75 13.64 -20.38
N ASP A 60 4.26 14.88 -20.46
CA ASP A 60 5.52 15.27 -19.82
C ASP A 60 5.40 15.41 -18.30
N PHE A 61 4.17 15.37 -17.77
CA PHE A 61 3.91 15.43 -16.34
C PHE A 61 3.86 14.02 -15.74
N GLU A 62 4.76 13.78 -14.79
CA GLU A 62 4.84 12.52 -14.05
C GLU A 62 4.84 12.77 -12.55
N GLN A 63 4.17 11.89 -11.82
CA GLN A 63 4.23 11.87 -10.38
C GLN A 63 5.05 10.65 -9.94
N ILE A 64 6.08 10.84 -9.11
CA ILE A 64 6.81 9.70 -8.54
C ILE A 64 6.81 9.79 -7.03
N GLY A 65 6.73 8.65 -6.35
CA GLY A 65 6.61 8.67 -4.91
C GLY A 65 6.79 7.33 -4.23
N THR A 66 6.61 7.36 -2.92
CA THR A 66 6.55 6.17 -2.07
C THR A 66 5.23 6.12 -1.34
N TYR A 67 4.75 4.92 -1.06
CA TYR A 67 3.49 4.71 -0.36
C TYR A 67 3.62 3.65 0.73
N GLN A 68 2.70 3.73 1.68
CA GLN A 68 2.40 2.69 2.65
C GLN A 68 0.89 2.60 2.82
N VAL A 69 0.36 1.39 2.83
CA VAL A 69 -1.07 1.15 3.02
C VAL A 69 -1.29 -0.12 3.85
N PHE A 70 -2.16 0.01 4.84
CA PHE A 70 -2.62 -1.10 5.68
C PHE A 70 -4.08 -1.41 5.36
N LEU A 71 -4.29 -2.64 4.91
CA LEU A 71 -5.58 -3.15 4.49
C LEU A 71 -6.02 -4.28 5.42
N THR A 72 -7.32 -4.37 5.69
CA THR A 72 -7.91 -5.48 6.44
C THR A 72 -9.04 -6.11 5.65
N ARG A 73 -9.08 -7.44 5.61
CA ARG A 73 -10.17 -8.21 5.00
C ARG A 73 -11.50 -7.84 5.65
N LYS A 74 -12.46 -7.40 4.82
CA LYS A 74 -13.83 -7.08 5.22
C LYS A 74 -14.54 -8.33 5.76
N ASN A 75 -15.37 -8.16 6.79
CA ASN A 75 -16.19 -9.22 7.39
C ASN A 75 -15.37 -10.44 7.88
N TRP A 76 -14.13 -10.22 8.32
CA TRP A 76 -13.24 -11.30 8.78
C TRP A 76 -13.87 -12.21 9.83
N ASP A 77 -14.60 -11.64 10.80
CA ASP A 77 -15.18 -12.40 11.90
C ASP A 77 -16.42 -13.21 11.49
N GLU A 78 -17.01 -12.91 10.33
CA GLU A 78 -18.14 -13.64 9.73
C GLU A 78 -17.65 -14.82 8.87
N LEU A 79 -16.35 -14.90 8.57
CA LEU A 79 -15.80 -15.98 7.74
C LEU A 79 -15.76 -17.31 8.51
N PRO A 80 -16.10 -18.44 7.86
CA PRO A 80 -15.89 -19.76 8.42
C PRO A 80 -14.43 -19.99 8.82
N THR A 81 -14.20 -20.84 9.82
CA THR A 81 -12.83 -21.14 10.31
C THR A 81 -11.91 -21.66 9.20
N LEU A 82 -12.43 -22.48 8.28
CA LEU A 82 -11.67 -22.98 7.13
C LEU A 82 -11.20 -21.85 6.21
N GLU A 83 -12.05 -20.86 5.94
CA GLU A 83 -11.69 -19.69 5.14
C GLU A 83 -10.65 -18.83 5.86
N ARG A 84 -10.82 -18.61 7.17
CA ARG A 84 -9.87 -17.84 7.98
C ARG A 84 -8.48 -18.49 8.07
N SER A 85 -8.36 -19.80 7.91
CA SER A 85 -7.05 -20.47 7.85
C SER A 85 -6.35 -20.34 6.50
N ARG A 86 -7.09 -20.09 5.41
CA ARG A 86 -6.56 -19.97 4.05
C ARG A 86 -6.26 -18.53 3.66
N ILE A 87 -7.18 -17.62 3.99
CA ILE A 87 -7.16 -16.21 3.55
C ILE A 87 -6.28 -15.40 4.51
N ARG A 88 -5.54 -14.44 3.98
CA ARG A 88 -4.80 -13.46 4.79
C ARG A 88 -5.74 -12.42 5.42
N LYS A 89 -5.64 -12.18 6.73
CA LYS A 89 -6.49 -11.15 7.39
C LYS A 89 -6.08 -9.73 7.02
N ASN A 90 -4.79 -9.44 7.08
CA ASN A 90 -4.23 -8.11 6.95
C ASN A 90 -3.19 -8.09 5.84
N VAL A 91 -3.14 -6.98 5.11
CA VAL A 91 -2.10 -6.73 4.11
C VAL A 91 -1.45 -5.41 4.45
N PHE A 92 -0.13 -5.44 4.64
CA PHE A 92 0.67 -4.23 4.73
C PHE A 92 1.53 -4.14 3.48
N ALA A 93 1.24 -3.16 2.63
CA ALA A 93 1.98 -2.93 1.40
C ALA A 93 2.72 -1.60 1.51
N THR A 94 4.03 -1.64 1.27
CA THR A 94 4.86 -0.44 1.14
C THR A 94 5.64 -0.53 -0.16
N GLY A 95 5.92 0.61 -0.77
CA GLY A 95 6.47 0.58 -2.11
C GLY A 95 6.75 1.95 -2.71
N ALA A 96 7.01 1.92 -4.01
CA ALA A 96 7.14 3.09 -4.84
C ALA A 96 6.00 3.12 -5.86
N PHE A 97 5.63 4.32 -6.32
CA PHE A 97 4.67 4.46 -7.39
C PHE A 97 5.13 5.48 -8.41
N ARG A 98 4.60 5.33 -9.62
CA ARG A 98 4.72 6.30 -10.72
C ARG A 98 3.34 6.53 -11.31
N GLY A 99 2.92 7.78 -11.37
CA GLY A 99 1.72 8.28 -12.04
C GLY A 99 2.10 9.04 -13.30
N GLN A 100 1.26 8.94 -14.33
CA GLN A 100 1.38 9.72 -15.55
C GLN A 100 0.02 10.30 -15.90
N VAL A 101 -0.02 11.56 -16.34
CA VAL A 101 -1.24 12.18 -16.85
C VAL A 101 -1.49 11.69 -18.28
N ALA A 102 -2.58 10.96 -18.46
CA ALA A 102 -2.99 10.46 -19.77
C ALA A 102 -3.73 11.53 -20.58
N SER A 103 -4.55 12.35 -19.92
CA SER A 103 -5.25 13.47 -20.55
C SER A 103 -5.80 14.46 -19.52
N VAL A 104 -6.09 15.67 -19.97
CA VAL A 104 -6.79 16.69 -19.18
C VAL A 104 -8.14 16.95 -19.83
N SER A 105 -9.21 16.64 -19.10
CA SER A 105 -10.58 16.91 -19.54
C SER A 105 -11.06 18.24 -18.96
N VAL A 106 -11.31 19.20 -19.84
CA VAL A 106 -11.96 20.47 -19.49
C VAL A 106 -13.38 20.40 -20.04
N THR A 107 -14.36 20.08 -19.20
CA THR A 107 -15.77 20.23 -19.61
C THR A 107 -16.13 21.71 -19.49
N ALA A 108 -16.92 22.23 -20.44
CA ALA A 108 -17.32 23.65 -20.46
C ALA A 108 -18.05 24.10 -19.18
N ASP A 109 -18.59 23.15 -18.42
CA ASP A 109 -19.38 23.36 -17.21
C ASP A 109 -18.61 23.03 -15.92
N ALA A 110 -17.39 22.47 -16.01
CA ALA A 110 -16.59 22.20 -14.83
C ALA A 110 -15.80 23.45 -14.44
N ALA A 111 -16.00 23.89 -13.19
CA ALA A 111 -15.17 24.92 -12.58
C ALA A 111 -13.69 24.50 -12.46
N PHE A 112 -13.38 23.20 -12.56
CA PHE A 112 -12.04 22.64 -12.37
C PHE A 112 -11.74 21.57 -13.44
N PRO A 113 -10.56 21.59 -14.09
CA PRO A 113 -10.18 20.53 -15.04
C PRO A 113 -10.02 19.20 -14.31
N ILE A 114 -10.50 18.11 -14.92
CA ILE A 114 -10.30 16.76 -14.43
C ILE A 114 -9.07 16.19 -15.12
N MET A 115 -8.06 15.81 -14.35
CA MET A 115 -6.90 15.10 -14.89
C MET A 115 -7.17 13.60 -14.83
N LEU A 116 -6.96 12.92 -15.95
CA LEU A 116 -7.01 11.47 -16.03
C LEU A 116 -5.60 10.92 -15.93
N LEU A 117 -5.38 10.01 -15.01
CA LEU A 117 -4.06 9.45 -14.72
C LEU A 117 -4.05 7.92 -14.83
N THR A 118 -2.83 7.39 -14.83
CA THR A 118 -2.54 5.97 -14.67
C THR A 118 -1.36 5.84 -13.74
N HIS A 119 -1.51 4.98 -12.72
CA HIS A 119 -0.45 4.70 -11.76
C HIS A 119 0.04 3.25 -11.86
N THR A 120 1.33 3.09 -11.62
CA THR A 120 1.96 1.81 -11.33
C THR A 120 2.49 1.84 -9.92
N LEU A 121 2.02 0.93 -9.05
CA LEU A 121 2.41 0.79 -7.66
C LEU A 121 3.19 -0.51 -7.50
N GLY A 122 4.49 -0.42 -7.22
CA GLY A 122 5.37 -1.57 -7.00
C GLY A 122 5.73 -1.73 -5.53
N THR A 123 5.72 -2.96 -5.02
CA THR A 123 6.12 -3.22 -3.63
C THR A 123 7.62 -3.05 -3.44
N ARG A 124 8.03 -2.65 -2.24
CA ARG A 124 9.44 -2.40 -1.87
C ARG A 124 10.32 -3.64 -2.06
N ASP A 125 9.78 -4.81 -1.77
CA ASP A 125 10.43 -6.12 -1.92
C ASP A 125 10.35 -6.68 -3.36
N ARG A 126 9.72 -5.95 -4.28
CA ARG A 126 9.54 -6.31 -5.70
C ARG A 126 8.76 -7.61 -5.92
N THR A 127 7.93 -8.01 -4.95
CA THR A 127 7.10 -9.22 -5.06
C THR A 127 5.79 -9.00 -5.79
N GLY A 128 5.32 -7.76 -5.93
CA GLY A 128 4.08 -7.47 -6.62
C GLY A 128 4.00 -6.07 -7.19
N VAL A 129 3.15 -5.94 -8.22
CA VAL A 129 2.84 -4.67 -8.88
C VAL A 129 1.33 -4.55 -9.05
N ILE A 130 0.79 -3.36 -8.85
CA ILE A 130 -0.59 -2.99 -9.19
C ILE A 130 -0.53 -1.90 -10.24
N ILE A 131 -1.30 -2.05 -11.31
CA ILE A 131 -1.54 -1.03 -12.32
C ILE A 131 -2.98 -0.54 -12.17
N THR A 132 -3.15 0.77 -12.10
CA THR A 132 -4.45 1.43 -12.02
C THR A 132 -4.85 2.00 -13.38
N GLN A 133 -6.13 2.29 -13.59
CA GLN A 133 -6.62 2.84 -14.86
C GLN A 133 -7.78 3.79 -14.63
N ASN A 134 -7.95 4.76 -15.54
CA ASN A 134 -9.02 5.76 -15.47
C ASN A 134 -9.02 6.51 -14.12
N ASP A 135 -7.83 6.76 -13.58
CA ASP A 135 -7.70 7.49 -12.33
C ASP A 135 -8.13 8.93 -12.56
N ALA A 136 -8.71 9.56 -11.53
CA ALA A 136 -9.25 10.90 -11.65
C ALA A 136 -8.75 11.78 -10.53
N LEU A 137 -8.08 12.87 -10.89
CA LEU A 137 -7.67 13.92 -9.98
C LEU A 137 -8.58 15.13 -10.14
N LEU A 138 -9.26 15.46 -9.05
CA LEU A 138 -10.15 16.61 -8.89
C LEU A 138 -9.46 17.65 -7.99
N PRO A 139 -8.90 18.73 -8.54
CA PRO A 139 -8.31 19.79 -7.72
C PRO A 139 -9.42 20.60 -7.03
N ASN A 140 -9.21 20.94 -5.75
CA ASN A 140 -10.12 21.79 -4.96
C ASN A 140 -9.81 23.28 -5.12
N THR A 141 -8.67 23.63 -5.73
CA THR A 141 -8.19 25.01 -5.87
C THR A 141 -7.83 25.28 -7.33
N ILE A 142 -8.33 26.39 -7.89
CA ILE A 142 -7.96 26.86 -9.23
C ILE A 142 -6.81 27.84 -9.08
N GLY A 143 -5.80 27.69 -9.93
CA GLY A 143 -4.79 28.70 -10.16
C GLY A 143 -3.40 28.10 -10.11
N VAL A 144 -2.66 28.26 -11.20
CA VAL A 144 -1.20 28.17 -11.18
C VAL A 144 -0.75 29.34 -10.30
N GLN A 145 -0.62 29.13 -9.00
CA GLN A 145 0.12 30.10 -8.20
C GLN A 145 1.58 29.86 -8.55
N VAL A 146 2.19 30.84 -9.21
CA VAL A 146 3.61 30.81 -9.52
C VAL A 146 4.36 30.79 -8.19
N CYS A 147 5.34 29.92 -8.08
CA CYS A 147 6.17 29.86 -6.90
C CYS A 147 6.85 31.19 -6.66
N ASP A 148 6.44 31.84 -5.57
CA ASP A 148 7.08 33.03 -5.06
C ASP A 148 8.19 32.57 -4.10
N PRO A 149 9.48 32.78 -4.45
CA PRO A 149 10.61 32.40 -3.60
C PRO A 149 10.61 33.11 -2.23
N THR A 150 9.75 34.12 -2.03
CA THR A 150 9.57 34.81 -0.75
C THR A 150 8.44 34.24 0.11
N ARG A 151 7.52 33.44 -0.46
CA ARG A 151 6.33 32.92 0.24
C ARG A 151 6.30 31.40 0.42
N ASN A 152 7.13 30.64 -0.31
CA ASN A 152 7.40 29.20 -0.14
C ASN A 152 6.19 28.24 -0.02
N LEU A 153 4.97 28.69 -0.31
CA LEU A 153 3.75 27.93 -0.08
C LEU A 153 2.76 28.19 -1.21
N VAL A 154 2.89 27.41 -2.27
CA VAL A 154 1.79 27.20 -3.21
C VAL A 154 1.26 25.81 -2.96
N VAL A 155 0.16 25.74 -2.22
CA VAL A 155 -0.45 24.47 -1.83
C VAL A 155 -1.64 24.21 -2.75
N LEU A 156 -1.50 23.21 -3.61
CA LEU A 156 -2.64 22.60 -4.30
C LEU A 156 -3.23 21.54 -3.39
N THR A 157 -4.54 21.59 -3.19
CA THR A 157 -5.28 20.51 -2.55
C THR A 157 -6.28 19.91 -3.53
N GLY A 158 -6.57 18.63 -3.36
CA GLY A 158 -7.49 17.93 -4.24
C GLY A 158 -7.86 16.56 -3.71
N ARG A 159 -8.67 15.86 -4.50
CA ARG A 159 -8.98 14.46 -4.29
C ARG A 159 -8.60 13.68 -5.51
N GLU A 160 -7.98 12.54 -5.27
CA GLU A 160 -7.59 11.62 -6.32
C GLU A 160 -8.27 10.28 -6.09
N GLN A 161 -8.86 9.73 -7.15
CA GLN A 161 -9.35 8.37 -7.16
C GLN A 161 -8.43 7.53 -8.05
N MET A 162 -7.75 6.55 -7.47
CA MET A 162 -7.05 5.52 -8.23
C MET A 162 -7.91 4.25 -8.32
N ASN A 163 -7.99 3.62 -9.48
CA ASN A 163 -8.76 2.40 -9.69
C ASN A 163 -7.83 1.24 -10.05
N PRO A 164 -7.40 0.41 -9.07
CA PRO A 164 -6.67 -0.82 -9.34
C PRO A 164 -7.36 -1.67 -10.40
N ALA A 165 -6.67 -1.97 -11.48
CA ALA A 165 -7.23 -2.67 -12.64
C ALA A 165 -6.50 -3.98 -12.94
N GLN A 166 -5.17 -4.02 -12.73
CA GLN A 166 -4.35 -5.21 -12.97
C GLN A 166 -3.33 -5.40 -11.86
N GLY A 167 -3.06 -6.64 -11.50
CA GLY A 167 -2.07 -7.00 -10.49
C GLY A 167 -1.15 -8.10 -10.98
N PHE A 168 0.09 -8.09 -10.49
CA PHE A 168 1.13 -9.05 -10.84
C PHE A 168 1.83 -9.57 -9.57
N GLY A 169 2.40 -10.77 -9.65
CA GLY A 169 3.11 -11.40 -8.53
C GLY A 169 2.19 -11.58 -7.32
N ALA A 170 2.55 -11.00 -6.17
CA ALA A 170 1.75 -11.06 -4.95
C ALA A 170 0.30 -10.55 -5.11
N PHE A 171 -0.02 -9.81 -6.18
CA PHE A 171 -1.35 -9.29 -6.48
C PHE A 171 -1.97 -9.90 -7.75
N GLU A 172 -1.47 -11.03 -8.26
CA GLU A 172 -1.93 -11.63 -9.52
C GLU A 172 -3.44 -11.87 -9.62
N ASN A 173 -4.10 -12.14 -8.48
CA ASN A 173 -5.54 -12.36 -8.42
C ASN A 173 -6.35 -11.07 -8.17
N LEU A 174 -5.81 -9.90 -8.51
CA LEU A 174 -6.54 -8.63 -8.39
C LEU A 174 -7.78 -8.65 -9.28
N ALA A 175 -8.94 -8.39 -8.68
CA ALA A 175 -10.22 -8.27 -9.38
C ALA A 175 -10.64 -6.82 -9.62
N GLY A 176 -10.08 -5.88 -8.87
CA GLY A 176 -10.39 -4.46 -8.98
C GLY A 176 -10.22 -3.73 -7.65
N GLY A 177 -10.66 -2.47 -7.61
CA GLY A 177 -10.71 -1.70 -6.37
C GLY A 177 -10.92 -0.22 -6.62
N ARG A 178 -10.84 0.54 -5.53
CA ARG A 178 -10.84 1.99 -5.53
C ARG A 178 -10.01 2.49 -4.36
N PHE A 179 -9.01 3.31 -4.62
CA PHE A 179 -8.34 4.11 -3.59
C PHE A 179 -8.76 5.55 -3.76
N LEU A 180 -9.39 6.12 -2.73
CA LEU A 180 -9.71 7.53 -2.66
C LEU A 180 -8.69 8.21 -1.75
N LEU A 181 -8.06 9.25 -2.26
CA LEU A 181 -6.94 9.94 -1.66
C LEU A 181 -7.28 11.42 -1.48
N GLU A 182 -6.78 12.02 -0.40
CA GLU A 182 -6.66 13.46 -0.25
C GLU A 182 -5.21 13.84 -0.48
N LEU A 183 -4.98 14.82 -1.35
CA LEU A 183 -3.64 15.31 -1.68
C LEU A 183 -3.45 16.74 -1.22
N THR A 184 -2.24 17.01 -0.77
CA THR A 184 -1.71 18.34 -0.52
C THR A 184 -0.35 18.42 -1.20
N ALA A 185 -0.27 19.15 -2.30
CA ALA A 185 0.92 19.29 -3.11
C ALA A 185 1.52 20.69 -2.94
N ASN A 186 2.77 20.78 -2.49
CA ASN A 186 3.48 22.05 -2.49
C ASN A 186 4.22 22.21 -3.82
N GLN A 187 3.72 23.08 -4.69
CA GLN A 187 4.29 23.31 -6.02
C GLN A 187 5.69 23.93 -5.99
N CYS A 188 6.16 24.42 -4.84
CA CYS A 188 7.46 25.08 -4.71
C CYS A 188 8.55 24.22 -4.13
N THR A 189 8.19 23.31 -3.22
CA THR A 189 9.12 22.26 -2.76
C THR A 189 9.02 21.01 -3.61
N LEU A 190 7.99 20.91 -4.46
CA LEU A 190 7.60 19.70 -5.17
C LEU A 190 7.34 18.52 -4.22
N GLU A 191 7.10 18.78 -2.94
CA GLU A 191 6.76 17.74 -1.96
C GLU A 191 5.25 17.66 -1.79
N ASN A 192 4.72 16.45 -1.92
CA ASN A 192 3.31 16.18 -1.78
C ASN A 192 3.06 15.23 -0.59
N ASP A 193 2.07 15.55 0.25
CA ASP A 193 1.50 14.65 1.26
C ASP A 193 0.16 14.11 0.72
N ILE A 194 0.04 12.78 0.68
CA ILE A 194 -1.15 12.09 0.18
C ILE A 194 -1.64 11.16 1.28
N ARG A 195 -2.95 11.21 1.56
CA ARG A 195 -3.59 10.38 2.58
C ARG A 195 -4.72 9.56 1.98
N PHE A 196 -4.74 8.26 2.28
CA PHE A 196 -5.82 7.40 1.88
C PHE A 196 -7.05 7.66 2.76
N ILE A 197 -8.21 7.84 2.16
CA ILE A 197 -9.48 7.98 2.89
C ILE A 197 -9.95 6.58 3.30
N PRO A 198 -9.95 6.23 4.60
CA PRO A 198 -10.33 4.90 5.06
C PRO A 198 -11.80 4.60 4.75
N ARG A 199 -12.16 3.31 4.63
CA ARG A 199 -13.52 2.81 4.38
C ARG A 199 -14.16 3.16 3.03
N LEU A 200 -13.75 4.25 2.38
CA LEU A 200 -14.09 4.56 0.98
C LEU A 200 -13.11 3.93 -0.01
N SER A 201 -11.93 3.58 0.50
CA SER A 201 -10.86 2.91 -0.22
C SER A 201 -10.84 1.40 0.05
N PHE A 202 -10.79 0.60 -1.01
CA PHE A 202 -10.79 -0.86 -0.96
C PHE A 202 -10.09 -1.48 -2.17
N ILE A 203 -9.68 -2.73 -2.03
CA ILE A 203 -9.14 -3.56 -3.09
C ILE A 203 -9.76 -4.95 -3.02
N CYS A 204 -9.99 -5.58 -4.16
CA CYS A 204 -10.70 -6.84 -4.28
C CYS A 204 -9.79 -7.88 -4.92
N PHE A 205 -9.74 -9.08 -4.35
CA PHE A 205 -8.99 -10.20 -4.91
C PHE A 205 -9.89 -11.42 -5.15
N GLY A 206 -9.46 -12.30 -6.05
CA GLY A 206 -10.17 -13.52 -6.43
C GLY A 206 -11.45 -13.26 -7.21
N ASN A 207 -12.30 -14.28 -7.35
CA ASN A 207 -13.60 -14.18 -8.05
C ASN A 207 -14.68 -13.50 -7.20
N SER A 208 -14.31 -12.51 -6.38
CA SER A 208 -15.26 -11.85 -5.51
C SER A 208 -16.28 -11.05 -6.33
N GLN A 209 -17.46 -11.65 -6.55
CA GLN A 209 -18.65 -10.97 -7.09
C GLN A 209 -19.09 -9.77 -6.23
N ALA A 210 -18.48 -9.60 -5.06
CA ALA A 210 -18.79 -8.58 -4.08
C ALA A 210 -17.87 -7.35 -4.18
N CYS A 211 -17.07 -7.19 -5.24
CA CYS A 211 -16.29 -5.96 -5.40
C CYS A 211 -17.27 -4.78 -5.59
N PRO A 212 -17.33 -3.82 -4.65
CA PRO A 212 -18.21 -2.67 -4.78
C PRO A 212 -17.92 -1.95 -6.09
N GLN A 213 -18.96 -1.70 -6.88
CA GLN A 213 -18.90 -0.81 -8.05
C GLN A 213 -18.99 0.64 -7.57
#